data_AF-K2RIW1-F1
#
_entry.id   AF-K2RIW1-F1
#
_cell.length_a   1.000
_cell.length_b   1.000
_cell.length_c   1.000
_cell.angle_alpha   90.00
_cell.angle_beta   90.00
_cell.angle_gamma   90.00
#
_symmetry.space_group_name_H-M   'P 1'
#
loop_
_entity.id
_entity.type
_entity.pdbx_description
1 polymer ?
#
loop_
_entity_poly.entity_id
_entity_poly.type
_entity_poly.pdbx_seq_one_letter_code
_entity_poly.pdbx_strand_id
1 'polypeptide(L)'
;MEPFSASAAAIGLASLVCSVSVELAKCINTMRLADRDAERTQLELAEFGFLLEQFDSVAPRPDQDRTQPSTNTRLRTAIMEDGSKIAEEMGALLDHIGILKEKNLQTALQRGMAKFRWYVKKSRVLHLCVQFNHKKVSMIAFISSVGLESVQTELREMRERLKLLLSELKELRIDRSLVSGDTTAKRNNLRGQIAQFKTKCRRLERQE
;
A
#
# COMPACT_ATOMS: atom_id res chain seq x y z
N MET A 1 -18.65 51.02 43.71
CA MET A 1 -19.47 49.95 43.09
C MET A 1 -18.92 49.72 41.69
N GLU A 2 -18.48 48.50 41.42
CA GLU A 2 -17.48 48.18 40.40
C GLU A 2 -18.02 48.12 38.96
N PRO A 3 -17.49 48.93 38.02
CA PRO A 3 -17.77 48.81 36.59
C PRO A 3 -17.04 47.61 35.93
N PHE A 4 -16.12 46.95 36.63
CA PHE A 4 -15.29 45.86 36.10
C PHE A 4 -16.09 44.59 35.74
N SER A 5 -17.20 44.33 36.43
CA SER A 5 -18.06 43.16 36.19
C SER A 5 -18.78 43.22 34.82
N ALA A 6 -19.26 44.40 34.42
CA ALA A 6 -20.00 44.56 33.17
C ALA A 6 -19.08 44.47 31.94
N SER A 7 -17.86 45.02 32.02
CA SER A 7 -16.86 44.92 30.96
C SER A 7 -16.37 43.47 30.77
N ALA A 8 -16.16 42.72 31.85
CA ALA A 8 -15.79 41.31 31.77
C ALA A 8 -16.90 40.46 31.13
N ALA A 9 -18.17 40.71 31.46
CA ALA A 9 -19.32 40.05 30.84
C ALA A 9 -19.44 40.39 29.35
N ALA A 10 -19.21 41.65 28.97
CA ALA A 10 -19.22 42.09 27.57
C ALA A 10 -18.09 41.44 26.75
N ILE A 11 -16.88 41.35 27.31
CA ILE A 11 -15.74 40.67 26.67
C ILE A 11 -16.04 39.16 26.53
N GLY A 12 -16.61 38.53 27.56
CA GLY A 12 -17.02 37.12 27.51
C GLY A 12 -18.05 36.83 26.42
N LEU A 13 -19.07 37.70 26.30
CA LEU A 13 -20.08 37.60 25.25
C LEU A 13 -19.49 37.83 23.85
N ALA A 14 -18.64 38.84 23.69
CA ALA A 14 -17.97 39.11 22.41
C ALA A 14 -17.07 37.94 22.00
N SER A 15 -16.32 37.34 22.94
CA SER A 15 -15.51 36.15 22.69
C SER A 15 -16.38 34.96 22.25
N LEU A 16 -17.52 34.72 22.92
CA LEU A 16 -18.43 33.64 22.57
C LEU A 16 -19.04 33.83 21.17
N VAL A 17 -19.48 35.05 20.84
CA VAL A 17 -20.00 35.40 19.51
C VAL A 17 -18.95 35.20 18.42
N CYS A 18 -17.71 35.62 18.68
CA CYS A 18 -16.59 35.39 17.76
C CYS A 18 -16.32 33.88 17.56
N SER A 19 -16.26 33.10 18.63
CA SER A 19 -16.04 31.65 18.56
C SER A 19 -17.15 30.93 17.78
N VAL A 20 -18.41 31.26 18.04
CA VAL A 20 -19.57 30.71 17.33
C VAL A 20 -19.51 31.08 15.84
N SER A 21 -19.13 32.32 15.52
CA SER A 21 -19.01 32.79 14.13
C SER A 21 -17.93 32.05 13.35
N VAL A 22 -16.78 31.77 13.98
CA VAL A 22 -15.68 31.00 13.38
C VAL A 22 -16.10 29.56 13.10
N GLU A 23 -16.75 28.90 14.06
CA GLU A 23 -17.23 27.52 13.88
C GLU A 23 -18.35 27.44 12.84
N LEU A 24 -19.23 28.45 12.78
CA LEU A 24 -20.25 28.54 11.75
C LEU A 24 -19.63 28.70 10.36
N ALA A 25 -18.62 29.57 10.21
CA ALA A 25 -17.91 29.74 8.94
C ALA A 25 -17.22 28.44 8.50
N LYS A 26 -16.59 27.72 9.43
CA LYS A 26 -15.98 26.41 9.19
C LYS A 26 -17.01 25.36 8.78
N CYS A 27 -18.16 25.34 9.44
CA CYS A 27 -19.28 24.46 9.10
C CYS A 27 -19.78 24.74 7.68
N ILE A 28 -20.07 25.99 7.35
CA ILE A 28 -20.53 26.40 6.01
C ILE A 28 -19.50 26.02 4.94
N ASN A 29 -18.22 26.35 5.15
CA ASN A 29 -17.16 26.00 4.22
C ASN A 29 -17.04 24.49 4.02
N THR A 30 -17.16 23.69 5.09
CA THR A 30 -17.11 22.23 5.00
C THR A 30 -18.31 21.66 4.26
N MET A 31 -19.52 22.16 4.53
CA MET A 31 -20.73 21.74 3.83
C MET A 31 -20.69 22.12 2.35
N ARG A 32 -20.12 23.27 2.00
CA ARG A 32 -19.96 23.72 0.61
C ARG A 32 -19.07 22.78 -0.20
N LEU A 33 -18.04 22.19 0.42
CA LEU A 33 -17.10 21.28 -0.21
C LEU A 33 -17.51 19.80 -0.09
N ALA A 34 -18.60 19.49 0.60
CA ALA A 34 -18.95 18.14 1.00
C ALA A 34 -19.12 17.18 -0.19
N ASP A 35 -19.77 17.61 -1.28
CA ASP A 35 -20.01 16.76 -2.46
C ASP A 35 -18.66 16.33 -3.08
N ARG A 36 -17.79 17.30 -3.38
CA ARG A 36 -16.45 17.06 -3.94
C ARG A 36 -15.57 16.23 -3.01
N ASP A 37 -15.57 16.52 -1.72
CA ASP A 37 -14.76 15.79 -0.75
C ASP A 37 -15.24 14.33 -0.63
N ALA A 38 -16.57 14.10 -0.68
CA ALA A 38 -17.15 12.77 -0.64
C ALA A 38 -16.87 11.96 -1.91
N GLU A 39 -17.00 12.56 -3.09
CA GLU A 39 -16.64 11.94 -4.37
C GLU A 39 -15.17 11.51 -4.39
N ARG A 40 -14.28 12.40 -3.95
CA ARG A 40 -12.86 12.08 -3.83
C ARG A 40 -12.61 10.92 -2.87
N THR A 41 -13.28 10.93 -1.72
CA THR A 41 -13.15 9.84 -0.72
C THR A 41 -13.66 8.51 -1.29
N GLN A 42 -14.75 8.52 -2.05
CA GLN A 42 -15.28 7.33 -2.72
C GLN A 42 -14.32 6.79 -3.78
N LEU A 43 -13.67 7.68 -4.54
CA LEU A 43 -12.63 7.29 -5.50
C LEU A 43 -11.43 6.66 -4.79
N GLU A 44 -10.92 7.31 -3.74
CA GLU A 44 -9.80 6.79 -2.95
C GLU A 44 -10.10 5.43 -2.30
N LEU A 45 -11.34 5.22 -1.88
CA LEU A 45 -11.84 3.93 -1.37
C LEU A 45 -11.87 2.86 -2.46
N ALA A 46 -12.35 3.19 -3.66
CA ALA A 46 -12.38 2.26 -4.79
C ALA A 46 -10.97 1.85 -5.23
N GLU A 47 -10.05 2.81 -5.34
CA GLU A 47 -8.63 2.54 -5.61
C GLU A 47 -8.01 1.64 -4.54
N PHE A 48 -8.35 1.88 -3.26
CA PHE A 48 -7.85 1.04 -2.18
C PHE A 48 -8.40 -0.39 -2.25
N GLY A 49 -9.69 -0.56 -2.56
CA GLY A 49 -10.28 -1.88 -2.81
C GLY A 49 -9.56 -2.63 -3.92
N PHE A 50 -9.27 -1.95 -5.04
CA PHE A 50 -8.49 -2.54 -6.13
C PHE A 50 -7.06 -2.92 -5.69
N LEU A 51 -6.39 -2.08 -4.90
CA LEU A 51 -5.06 -2.40 -4.36
C LEU A 51 -5.09 -3.63 -3.44
N LEU A 52 -6.14 -3.80 -2.63
CA LEU A 52 -6.32 -5.00 -1.80
C LEU A 52 -6.45 -6.27 -2.66
N GLU A 53 -7.27 -6.21 -3.71
CA GLU A 53 -7.45 -7.34 -4.65
C GLU A 53 -6.13 -7.68 -5.36
N GLN A 54 -5.40 -6.67 -5.84
CA GLN A 54 -4.09 -6.86 -6.44
C GLN A 54 -3.09 -7.46 -5.44
N PHE A 55 -3.04 -6.94 -4.22
CA PHE A 55 -2.17 -7.45 -3.17
C PHE A 55 -2.45 -8.92 -2.86
N ASP A 56 -3.72 -9.32 -2.76
CA ASP A 56 -4.10 -10.72 -2.54
C ASP A 56 -3.61 -11.64 -3.67
N SER A 57 -3.66 -11.16 -4.92
CA SER A 57 -3.23 -11.92 -6.11
C SER A 57 -1.71 -12.06 -6.26
N VAL A 58 -0.95 -11.03 -5.87
CA VAL A 58 0.52 -10.98 -6.06
C VAL A 58 1.25 -11.57 -4.87
N ALA A 59 0.71 -11.42 -3.66
CA ALA A 59 1.36 -11.91 -2.47
C ALA A 59 1.34 -13.46 -2.43
N PRO A 60 2.48 -14.11 -2.16
CA PRO A 60 2.62 -15.57 -2.23
C PRO A 60 1.57 -16.27 -1.37
N ARG A 61 0.83 -17.20 -1.98
CA ARG A 61 -0.21 -17.98 -1.31
C ARG A 61 0.41 -19.08 -0.42
N PRO A 62 -0.22 -19.39 0.73
CA PRO A 62 0.30 -20.36 1.69
C PRO A 62 0.35 -21.83 1.21
N ASP A 63 -0.24 -22.18 0.07
CA ASP A 63 -0.55 -23.59 -0.25
C ASP A 63 0.53 -24.37 -1.02
N GLN A 64 1.83 -24.08 -0.83
CA GLN A 64 2.88 -24.95 -1.39
C GLN A 64 3.85 -25.58 -0.40
N ASP A 65 3.89 -25.15 0.87
CA ASP A 65 4.71 -25.82 1.88
C ASP A 65 3.93 -26.02 3.19
N ARG A 66 3.67 -27.29 3.53
CA ARG A 66 2.96 -27.72 4.76
C ARG A 66 3.75 -27.50 6.06
N THR A 67 4.71 -26.58 6.06
CA THR A 67 5.63 -26.34 7.18
C THR A 67 5.55 -24.88 7.60
N GLN A 68 4.76 -24.60 8.64
CA GLN A 68 4.56 -23.30 9.31
C GLN A 68 4.24 -22.09 8.40
N PRO A 69 3.18 -21.31 8.65
CA PRO A 69 2.93 -20.09 7.89
C PRO A 69 4.13 -19.16 8.07
N SER A 70 4.84 -18.91 6.97
CA SER A 70 5.98 -17.99 6.93
C SER A 70 5.59 -16.64 7.53
N THR A 71 6.56 -15.90 8.07
CA THR A 71 6.33 -14.53 8.57
C THR A 71 5.62 -13.66 7.52
N ASN A 72 5.93 -13.88 6.23
CA ASN A 72 5.32 -13.18 5.10
C ASN A 72 3.82 -13.52 4.94
N THR A 73 3.42 -14.78 5.15
CA THR A 73 2.02 -15.20 5.12
C THR A 73 1.21 -14.52 6.23
N ARG A 74 1.74 -14.47 7.46
CA ARG A 74 1.07 -13.81 8.59
C ARG A 74 0.91 -12.31 8.36
N LEU A 75 1.97 -11.67 7.86
CA LEU A 75 1.96 -10.24 7.56
C LEU A 75 0.98 -9.91 6.43
N ARG A 76 0.92 -10.73 5.37
CA ARG A 76 -0.07 -10.63 4.29
C ARG A 76 -1.49 -10.71 4.84
N THR A 77 -1.81 -11.74 5.63
CA THR A 77 -3.16 -11.92 6.20
C THR A 77 -3.54 -10.74 7.08
N ALA A 78 -2.64 -10.26 7.95
CA ALA A 78 -2.91 -9.10 8.80
C ALA A 78 -3.14 -7.81 7.99
N ILE A 79 -2.37 -7.58 6.92
CA ILE A 79 -2.56 -6.43 6.02
C ILE A 79 -3.92 -6.52 5.32
N MET A 80 -4.31 -7.71 4.85
CA MET A 80 -5.59 -7.94 4.17
C MET A 80 -6.78 -7.78 5.12
N GLU A 81 -6.77 -8.43 6.29
CA GLU A 81 -7.87 -8.37 7.25
C GLU A 81 -8.11 -6.93 7.74
N ASP A 82 -7.04 -6.24 8.16
CA ASP A 82 -7.16 -4.85 8.59
C ASP A 82 -7.59 -3.95 7.43
N GLY A 83 -7.03 -4.16 6.24
CA GLY A 83 -7.35 -3.36 5.06
C GLY A 83 -8.83 -3.49 4.68
N SER A 84 -9.33 -4.72 4.57
CA SER A 84 -10.74 -5.00 4.28
C SER A 84 -11.66 -4.38 5.33
N LYS A 85 -11.31 -4.50 6.61
CA LYS A 85 -12.09 -3.88 7.70
C LYS A 85 -12.16 -2.36 7.59
N ILE A 86 -11.06 -1.69 7.26
CA ILE A 86 -11.04 -0.23 7.07
C ILE A 86 -11.89 0.14 5.83
N ALA A 87 -11.82 -0.64 4.75
CA ALA A 87 -12.63 -0.44 3.56
C ALA A 87 -14.13 -0.55 3.85
N GLU A 88 -14.54 -1.59 4.58
CA GLU A 88 -15.91 -1.79 5.02
C GLU A 88 -16.38 -0.66 5.93
N GLU A 89 -15.54 -0.23 6.89
CA GLU A 89 -15.90 0.86 7.81
C GLU A 89 -16.09 2.19 7.07
N MET A 90 -15.20 2.52 6.12
CA MET A 90 -15.35 3.72 5.30
C MET A 90 -16.60 3.63 4.41
N GLY A 91 -16.81 2.48 3.76
CA GLY A 91 -18.00 2.25 2.91
C GLY A 91 -19.29 2.46 3.71
N ALA A 92 -19.41 1.82 4.87
CA ALA A 92 -20.55 1.98 5.76
C ALA A 92 -20.74 3.44 6.24
N LEU A 93 -19.64 4.16 6.50
CA LEU A 93 -19.68 5.56 6.89
C LEU A 93 -20.20 6.46 5.76
N LEU A 94 -19.68 6.29 4.54
CA LEU A 94 -20.14 7.02 3.35
C LEU A 94 -21.61 6.72 3.04
N ASP A 95 -22.00 5.45 3.18
CA ASP A 95 -23.38 5.00 3.01
C ASP A 95 -24.34 5.64 4.02
N HIS A 96 -23.90 5.77 5.27
CA HIS A 96 -24.67 6.41 6.35
C HIS A 96 -24.81 7.93 6.14
N ILE A 97 -23.76 8.58 5.66
CA ILE A 97 -23.80 10.01 5.30
C ILE A 97 -24.78 10.22 4.13
N GLY A 98 -24.73 9.32 3.15
CA GLY A 98 -25.69 9.22 2.05
C GLY A 98 -25.63 10.37 1.05
N ILE A 99 -24.55 11.15 1.05
CA ILE A 99 -24.39 12.33 0.17
C ILE A 99 -24.31 11.95 -1.31
N LEU A 100 -23.79 10.77 -1.63
CA LEU A 100 -23.66 10.24 -2.99
C LEU A 100 -24.92 9.46 -3.45
N LYS A 101 -25.94 9.31 -2.60
CA LYS A 101 -27.16 8.57 -2.93
C LYS A 101 -28.18 9.50 -3.58
N GLU A 102 -27.93 9.91 -4.82
CA GLU A 102 -28.77 10.89 -5.56
C GLU A 102 -30.26 10.54 -5.56
N LYS A 103 -30.59 9.24 -5.70
CA LYS A 103 -31.97 8.74 -5.68
C LYS A 103 -32.71 9.03 -4.36
N ASN A 104 -31.98 9.19 -3.26
CA ASN A 104 -32.51 9.43 -1.91
C ASN A 104 -32.51 10.91 -1.51
N LEU A 105 -31.94 11.79 -2.33
CA LEU A 105 -31.77 13.22 -2.04
C LEU A 105 -32.62 14.10 -2.97
N GLN A 106 -33.94 13.88 -2.93
CA GLN A 106 -34.90 14.56 -3.81
C GLN A 106 -35.17 16.02 -3.39
N THR A 107 -34.96 16.37 -2.12
CA THR A 107 -35.25 17.72 -1.60
C THR A 107 -33.98 18.46 -1.19
N ALA A 108 -34.03 19.80 -1.23
CA ALA A 108 -32.93 20.66 -0.75
C ALA A 108 -32.62 20.43 0.74
N LEU A 109 -33.65 20.16 1.55
CA LEU A 109 -33.48 19.84 2.98
C LEU A 109 -32.72 18.53 3.18
N GLN A 110 -33.05 17.47 2.44
CA GLN A 110 -32.33 16.20 2.48
C GLN A 110 -30.85 16.37 2.10
N ARG A 111 -30.57 17.15 1.04
CA ARG A 111 -29.19 17.49 0.64
C ARG A 111 -28.46 18.27 1.73
N GLY A 112 -29.11 19.27 2.33
CA GLY A 112 -28.57 20.03 3.45
C GLY A 112 -28.23 19.13 4.65
N MET A 113 -29.13 18.21 5.00
CA MET A 113 -28.91 17.24 6.08
C MET A 113 -27.77 16.26 5.76
N ALA A 114 -27.62 15.80 4.51
CA ALA A 114 -26.49 14.97 4.11
C ALA A 114 -25.15 15.72 4.24
N LYS A 115 -25.10 16.98 3.80
CA LYS A 115 -23.92 17.86 3.95
C LYS A 115 -23.59 18.14 5.42
N PHE A 116 -24.61 18.31 6.26
CA PHE A 116 -24.42 18.46 7.70
C PHE A 116 -23.88 17.17 8.34
N ARG A 117 -24.43 16.00 7.97
CA ARG A 117 -23.88 14.69 8.40
C ARG A 117 -22.42 14.53 7.98
N TRP A 118 -22.07 14.97 6.77
CA TRP A 118 -20.68 15.02 6.31
C TRP A 118 -19.82 15.87 7.24
N TYR A 119 -20.21 17.11 7.54
CA TYR A 119 -19.48 17.98 8.47
C TYR A 119 -19.24 17.30 9.83
N VAL A 120 -20.28 16.69 10.43
CA VAL A 120 -20.19 16.01 11.72
C VAL A 120 -19.25 14.79 11.68
N LYS A 121 -19.21 14.07 10.56
CA LYS A 121 -18.42 12.83 10.41
C LYS A 121 -17.07 13.03 9.71
N LYS A 122 -16.76 14.22 9.22
CA LYS A 122 -15.55 14.51 8.43
C LYS A 122 -14.26 14.13 9.15
N SER A 123 -14.17 14.36 10.46
CA SER A 123 -13.00 13.97 11.25
C SER A 123 -12.75 12.45 11.23
N ARG A 124 -13.82 11.65 11.34
CA ARG A 124 -13.73 10.18 11.27
C ARG A 124 -13.35 9.71 9.86
N VAL A 125 -13.92 10.33 8.82
CA VAL A 125 -13.53 10.07 7.43
C VAL A 125 -12.03 10.33 7.25
N LEU A 126 -11.53 11.49 7.67
CA LEU A 126 -10.11 11.84 7.55
C LEU A 126 -9.21 10.87 8.31
N HIS A 127 -9.63 10.41 9.49
CA HIS A 127 -8.90 9.40 10.25
C HIS A 127 -8.79 8.08 9.48
N LEU A 128 -9.89 7.61 8.88
CA LEU A 128 -9.89 6.41 8.04
C LEU A 128 -9.02 6.61 6.77
N CYS A 129 -9.01 7.80 6.16
CA CYS A 129 -8.10 8.14 5.06
C CYS A 129 -6.62 8.00 5.45
N VAL A 130 -6.25 8.41 6.66
CA VAL A 130 -4.88 8.22 7.16
C VAL A 130 -4.56 6.73 7.31
N GLN A 131 -5.49 5.93 7.84
CA GLN A 131 -5.32 4.48 7.96
C GLN A 131 -5.21 3.80 6.58
N PHE A 132 -6.01 4.22 5.60
CA PHE A 132 -5.90 3.76 4.22
C PHE A 132 -4.49 3.99 3.68
N ASN A 133 -3.97 5.21 3.78
CA ASN A 133 -2.65 5.55 3.27
C ASN A 133 -1.55 4.73 3.94
N HIS A 134 -1.66 4.51 5.26
CA HIS A 134 -0.72 3.66 5.97
C HIS A 134 -0.74 2.20 5.47
N LYS A 135 -1.93 1.65 5.19
CA LYS A 135 -2.06 0.30 4.63
C LYS A 135 -1.58 0.22 3.18
N LYS A 136 -1.86 1.22 2.33
CA LYS A 136 -1.30 1.31 0.96
C LYS A 136 0.23 1.24 0.99
N VAL A 137 0.87 2.04 1.86
CA VAL A 137 2.33 2.02 2.03
C VAL A 137 2.83 0.66 2.52
N SER A 138 2.13 0.04 3.46
CA SER A 138 2.49 -1.29 3.98
C SER A 138 2.42 -2.38 2.90
N MET A 139 1.40 -2.36 2.04
CA MET A 139 1.27 -3.27 0.90
C MET A 139 2.41 -3.08 -0.10
N ILE A 140 2.72 -1.84 -0.46
CA ILE A 140 3.82 -1.52 -1.37
C ILE A 140 5.15 -2.02 -0.79
N ALA A 141 5.41 -1.72 0.49
CA ALA A 141 6.63 -2.16 1.17
C ALA A 141 6.75 -3.69 1.21
N PHE A 142 5.65 -4.40 1.46
CA PHE A 142 5.61 -5.86 1.43
C PHE A 142 5.88 -6.42 0.03
N ILE A 143 5.24 -5.87 -1.01
CA ILE A 143 5.49 -6.31 -2.39
C ILE A 143 6.95 -6.08 -2.76
N SER A 144 7.51 -4.92 -2.42
CA SER A 144 8.92 -4.61 -2.65
C SER A 144 9.85 -5.55 -1.89
N SER A 145 9.55 -5.90 -0.63
CA SER A 145 10.40 -6.81 0.16
C SER A 145 10.37 -8.23 -0.40
N VAL A 146 9.19 -8.74 -0.76
CA VAL A 146 9.06 -10.08 -1.38
C VAL A 146 9.75 -10.11 -2.74
N GLY A 147 9.60 -9.06 -3.55
CA GLY A 147 10.32 -8.94 -4.82
C GLY A 147 11.84 -8.97 -4.63
N LEU A 148 12.35 -8.23 -3.65
CA LEU A 148 13.78 -8.20 -3.33
C LEU A 148 14.30 -9.56 -2.84
N GLU A 149 13.54 -10.25 -1.97
CA GLU A 149 13.89 -11.61 -1.50
C GLU A 149 13.98 -12.60 -2.68
N SER A 150 13.04 -12.51 -3.63
CA SER A 150 13.06 -13.34 -4.84
C SER A 150 14.32 -13.09 -5.67
N VAL A 151 14.68 -11.84 -5.90
CA VAL A 151 15.88 -11.46 -6.67
C VAL A 151 17.16 -11.93 -5.95
N GLN A 152 17.24 -11.74 -4.63
CA GLN A 152 18.38 -12.21 -3.83
C GLN A 152 18.53 -13.73 -3.87
N THR A 153 17.41 -14.46 -3.86
CA THR A 153 17.40 -15.92 -3.95
C THR A 153 17.90 -16.37 -5.32
N GLU A 154 17.39 -15.79 -6.41
CA GLU A 154 17.85 -16.10 -7.76
C GLU A 154 19.35 -15.80 -7.92
N LEU A 155 19.83 -14.65 -7.43
CA LEU A 155 21.25 -14.30 -7.44
C LEU A 155 22.12 -15.29 -6.66
N ARG A 156 21.62 -15.80 -5.52
CA ARG A 156 22.33 -16.79 -4.71
C ARG A 156 22.43 -18.13 -5.45
N GLU A 157 21.32 -18.64 -5.98
CA GLU A 157 21.30 -19.88 -6.77
C GLU A 157 22.21 -19.78 -8.00
N MET A 158 22.14 -18.63 -8.68
CA MET A 158 23.00 -18.30 -9.78
C MET A 158 24.48 -18.36 -9.35
N ARG A 159 24.85 -17.70 -8.25
CA ARG A 159 26.23 -17.71 -7.73
C ARG A 159 26.72 -19.12 -7.41
N GLU A 160 25.90 -19.95 -6.76
CA GLU A 160 26.28 -21.34 -6.44
C GLU A 160 26.46 -22.19 -7.70
N ARG A 161 25.58 -22.02 -8.71
CA ARG A 161 25.72 -22.70 -10.00
C ARG A 161 27.01 -22.28 -10.73
N LEU A 162 27.37 -21.00 -10.68
CA LEU A 162 28.63 -20.52 -11.27
C LEU A 162 29.85 -21.11 -10.55
N LYS A 163 29.83 -21.22 -9.22
CA LYS A 163 30.90 -21.89 -8.46
C LYS A 163 31.07 -23.35 -8.90
N LEU A 164 29.98 -24.10 -9.02
CA LEU A 164 30.00 -25.49 -9.48
C LEU A 164 30.63 -25.61 -10.87
N LEU A 165 30.17 -24.82 -11.84
CA LEU A 165 30.71 -24.85 -13.22
C LEU A 165 32.21 -24.45 -13.26
N LEU A 166 32.64 -23.53 -12.39
CA LEU A 166 34.05 -23.16 -12.28
C LEU A 166 34.91 -24.28 -11.67
N SER A 167 34.39 -25.00 -10.66
CA SER A 167 35.04 -26.18 -10.09
C SER A 167 35.18 -27.29 -11.13
N GLU A 168 34.11 -27.62 -11.87
CA GLU A 168 34.14 -28.61 -12.96
C GLU A 168 35.14 -28.22 -14.05
N LEU A 169 35.22 -26.93 -14.40
CA LEU A 169 36.22 -26.43 -15.36
C LEU A 169 37.65 -26.57 -14.86
N LYS A 170 37.87 -26.41 -13.55
CA LYS A 170 39.18 -26.57 -12.92
C LYS A 170 39.61 -28.04 -12.95
N GLU A 171 38.71 -28.96 -12.63
CA GLU A 171 38.94 -30.41 -12.73
C GLU A 171 39.24 -30.83 -14.16
N LEU A 172 38.43 -30.41 -15.15
CA LEU A 172 38.70 -30.67 -16.57
C LEU A 172 40.01 -30.05 -17.08
N ARG A 173 40.54 -29.02 -16.41
CA ARG A 173 41.85 -28.44 -16.73
C ARG A 173 42.99 -29.29 -16.19
N ILE A 174 42.79 -29.96 -15.05
CA ILE A 174 43.72 -30.92 -14.47
C ILE A 174 43.73 -32.21 -15.31
N ASP A 175 42.58 -32.74 -15.69
CA ASP A 175 42.47 -33.95 -16.54
C ASP A 175 43.07 -33.78 -17.94
N ARG A 176 43.10 -32.55 -18.47
CA ARG A 176 43.75 -32.24 -19.75
C ARG A 176 45.28 -32.38 -19.71
N SER A 177 45.88 -32.42 -18.53
CA SER A 177 47.28 -32.80 -18.38
C SER A 177 47.50 -34.31 -18.62
N LEU A 178 46.42 -35.11 -18.73
CA LEU A 178 46.45 -36.56 -18.80
C LEU A 178 45.85 -37.18 -20.08
N VAL A 179 44.78 -36.65 -20.73
CA VAL A 179 44.21 -37.25 -21.98
C VAL A 179 43.53 -36.25 -22.98
N SER A 180 43.62 -36.60 -24.29
CA SER A 180 43.20 -35.96 -25.54
C SER A 180 41.71 -36.12 -25.92
N GLY A 181 41.12 -35.11 -26.59
CA GLY A 181 39.86 -35.21 -27.35
C GLY A 181 38.60 -34.70 -26.64
N ASP A 182 37.98 -35.54 -25.82
CA ASP A 182 36.59 -35.39 -25.32
C ASP A 182 36.40 -34.21 -24.34
N THR A 183 37.46 -33.85 -23.63
CA THR A 183 37.48 -32.74 -22.65
C THR A 183 37.33 -31.36 -23.30
N THR A 184 37.58 -31.25 -24.62
CA THR A 184 37.53 -29.97 -25.34
C THR A 184 36.08 -29.54 -25.64
N ALA A 185 35.22 -30.48 -26.04
CA ALA A 185 33.80 -30.21 -26.32
C ALA A 185 33.05 -29.83 -25.02
N LYS A 186 33.28 -30.59 -23.93
CA LYS A 186 32.71 -30.32 -22.61
C LYS A 186 33.13 -28.95 -22.06
N ARG A 187 34.41 -28.56 -22.24
CA ARG A 187 34.92 -27.23 -21.87
C ARG A 187 34.26 -26.10 -22.66
N ASN A 188 34.09 -26.26 -23.97
CA ASN A 188 33.48 -25.22 -24.81
C ASN A 188 32.00 -25.02 -24.44
N ASN A 189 31.27 -26.10 -24.13
CA ASN A 189 29.91 -26.03 -23.59
C ASN A 189 29.87 -25.28 -22.24
N LEU A 190 30.73 -25.65 -21.29
CA LEU A 190 30.86 -24.97 -19.99
C LEU A 190 31.19 -23.47 -20.12
N ARG A 191 32.10 -23.11 -21.04
CA ARG A 191 32.42 -21.70 -21.34
C ARG A 191 31.22 -20.95 -21.94
N GLY A 192 30.46 -21.61 -22.81
CA GLY A 192 29.21 -21.07 -23.36
C GLY A 192 28.18 -20.78 -22.27
N GLN A 193 27.97 -21.72 -21.36
CA GLN A 193 27.06 -21.56 -20.21
C GLN A 193 27.51 -20.42 -19.28
N ILE A 194 28.82 -20.29 -19.00
CA ILE A 194 29.35 -19.18 -18.19
C ILE A 194 29.20 -17.83 -18.89
N ALA A 195 29.36 -17.77 -20.22
CA ALA A 195 29.17 -16.53 -20.98
C ALA A 195 27.70 -16.11 -21.00
N GLN A 196 26.77 -17.05 -21.20
CA GLN A 196 25.33 -16.82 -21.10
C GLN A 196 24.95 -16.33 -19.70
N PHE A 197 25.53 -16.95 -18.68
CA PHE A 197 25.30 -16.60 -17.29
C PHE A 197 25.80 -15.18 -16.95
N LYS A 198 27.03 -14.82 -17.35
CA LYS A 198 27.55 -13.44 -17.21
C LYS A 198 26.67 -12.42 -17.92
N THR A 199 26.11 -12.78 -19.06
CA THR A 199 25.20 -11.91 -19.82
C THR A 199 23.86 -11.74 -19.08
N LYS A 200 23.34 -12.80 -18.44
CA LYS A 200 22.14 -12.75 -17.61
C LYS A 200 22.36 -11.87 -16.36
N CYS A 201 23.48 -12.02 -15.65
CA CYS A 201 23.81 -11.16 -14.51
C CYS A 201 23.88 -9.68 -14.89
N ARG A 202 24.57 -9.33 -15.99
CA ARG A 202 24.64 -7.95 -16.49
C ARG A 202 23.29 -7.38 -16.93
N ARG A 203 22.31 -8.21 -17.26
CA ARG A 203 20.95 -7.76 -17.58
C ARG A 203 20.16 -7.47 -16.31
N LEU A 204 20.29 -8.31 -15.29
CA LEU A 204 19.67 -8.09 -13.99
C LEU A 204 20.23 -6.83 -13.30
N GLU A 205 21.55 -6.60 -13.38
CA GLU A 205 22.20 -5.37 -12.89
C GLU A 205 21.78 -4.08 -13.62
N ARG A 206 21.07 -4.16 -14.76
CA ARG A 206 20.58 -3.00 -15.52
C ARG A 206 19.07 -2.78 -15.39
N GLN A 207 18.38 -3.64 -14.64
CA GLN A 207 16.94 -3.51 -14.36
C GLN A 207 16.66 -2.87 -12.99
N GLU A 208 17.70 -2.57 -12.21
CA GLU A 208 17.69 -1.63 -11.07
C GLU A 208 17.96 -0.19 -11.56
#